data_AF-A0A7W2VB92-F1
#
_entry.id   AF-A0A7W2VB92-F1
#
_cell.length_a   1.000
_cell.length_b   1.000
_cell.length_c   1.000
_cell.angle_alpha   90.00
_cell.angle_beta   90.00
_cell.angle_gamma   90.00
#
_symmetry.space_group_name_H-M   'P 1'
#
loop_
_entity.id
_entity.type
_entity.pdbx_description
1 polymer ?
#
loop_
_entity_poly.entity_id
_entity_poly.type
_entity_poly.pdbx_seq_one_letter_code
_entity_poly.pdbx_strand_id
1 'polypeptide(L)'
;MSYEYDLADFKRYLYDKNHSYRVDGLIFWQNRIPLPIDLFNRIFDESDLIIADFVYQVAASAAVFSKKESFESTFGLEVTNLPTDKLKAEIPALSTWVDEHLPENCRIVRMIYEIAELLGLSEFRFSGDRIAKSLAHQGKKYARLFMPSPVKDLVNNIQGCDTIGQDNTDMFGNIIADRYNIYRSGFSDALAIIFNALLEFRLLFSGKSGNLPRFRVMITAPDDIDIRFGKTADGSLWEPGYGDDHFITINTEHPVMKNQAKDQGCALAELLFFMGQYENSQFSDQNKKFIENMRQTISRNLWIKYD
;
A
#
# COMPACT_ATOMS: atom_id res chain seq x y z
N MET A 1 -25.40 -8.83 8.88
CA MET A 1 -25.49 -7.41 9.27
C MET A 1 -24.57 -6.62 8.36
N SER A 2 -25.02 -5.48 7.84
CA SER A 2 -24.15 -4.56 7.10
C SER A 2 -23.44 -3.68 8.13
N TYR A 3 -22.11 -3.63 8.10
CA TYR A 3 -21.34 -2.66 8.88
C TYR A 3 -20.87 -1.55 7.95
N GLU A 4 -20.88 -0.32 8.44
CA GLU A 4 -20.20 0.82 7.83
C GLU A 4 -18.79 0.93 8.44
N TYR A 5 -17.82 1.44 7.67
CA TYR A 5 -16.47 1.63 8.17
C TYR A 5 -16.37 2.90 9.03
N ASP A 6 -16.89 2.80 10.25
CA ASP A 6 -16.79 3.82 11.27
C ASP A 6 -16.48 3.20 12.65
N LEU A 7 -16.17 4.07 13.62
CA LEU A 7 -15.77 3.67 14.96
C LEU A 7 -16.89 2.96 15.74
N ALA A 8 -18.16 3.35 15.53
CA ALA A 8 -19.30 2.78 16.24
C ALA A 8 -19.55 1.35 15.76
N ASP A 9 -19.54 1.15 14.44
CA ASP A 9 -19.70 -0.14 13.81
C ASP A 9 -18.48 -1.03 14.01
N PHE A 10 -17.27 -0.46 14.16
CA PHE A 10 -16.09 -1.24 14.57
C PHE A 10 -16.24 -1.78 16.00
N LYS A 11 -16.75 -0.98 16.95
CA LYS A 11 -17.06 -1.44 18.31
C LYS A 11 -18.13 -2.54 18.31
N ARG A 12 -19.19 -2.38 17.50
CA ARG A 12 -20.23 -3.40 17.33
C ARG A 12 -19.65 -4.68 16.74
N TYR A 13 -18.83 -4.56 15.71
CA TYR A 13 -18.15 -5.69 15.07
C TYR A 13 -17.27 -6.48 16.05
N LEU A 14 -16.53 -5.79 16.92
CA LEU A 14 -15.75 -6.41 17.98
C LEU A 14 -16.64 -7.14 19.01
N TYR A 15 -17.73 -6.52 19.45
CA TYR A 15 -18.69 -7.12 20.37
C TYR A 15 -19.36 -8.37 19.77
N ASP A 16 -19.73 -8.32 18.49
CA ASP A 16 -20.38 -9.43 17.79
C ASP A 16 -19.40 -10.59 17.54
N LYS A 17 -18.12 -10.30 17.36
CA LYS A 17 -17.06 -11.32 17.33
C LYS A 17 -16.82 -11.97 18.68
N ASN A 18 -16.86 -11.19 19.76
CA ASN A 18 -16.70 -11.67 21.12
C ASN A 18 -17.41 -10.74 22.10
N HIS A 19 -18.50 -11.22 22.70
CA HIS A 19 -19.31 -10.43 23.64
C HIS A 19 -18.58 -10.00 24.92
N SER A 20 -17.39 -10.54 25.19
CA SER A 20 -16.53 -10.02 26.25
C SER A 20 -15.96 -8.63 25.92
N TYR A 21 -15.90 -8.27 24.63
CA TYR A 21 -15.41 -7.00 24.13
C TYR A 21 -16.49 -5.94 24.25
N ARG A 22 -16.38 -5.06 25.25
CA ARG A 22 -17.48 -4.15 25.60
C ARG A 22 -16.95 -2.81 26.07
N VAL A 23 -17.77 -1.77 25.88
CA VAL A 23 -17.52 -0.44 26.44
C VAL A 23 -18.29 -0.32 27.75
N ASP A 24 -17.59 0.11 28.79
CA ASP A 24 -18.17 0.43 30.11
C ASP A 24 -17.61 1.78 30.58
N GLY A 25 -18.44 2.83 30.47
CA GLY A 25 -18.02 4.21 30.70
C GLY A 25 -16.84 4.61 29.82
N LEU A 26 -15.71 4.94 30.45
CA LEU A 26 -14.46 5.38 29.79
C LEU A 26 -13.48 4.23 29.49
N ILE A 27 -13.93 2.97 29.63
CA ILE A 27 -13.08 1.79 29.48
C ILE A 27 -13.61 0.93 28.33
N PHE A 28 -12.73 0.59 27.40
CA PHE A 28 -12.92 -0.52 26.47
C PHE A 28 -12.33 -1.77 27.10
N TRP A 29 -13.14 -2.80 27.30
CA TRP A 29 -12.69 -4.09 27.80
C TRP A 29 -12.36 -5.02 26.63
N GLN A 30 -11.12 -5.50 26.55
CA GLN A 30 -10.75 -6.64 25.72
C GLN A 30 -10.65 -7.86 26.65
N ASN A 31 -11.70 -8.68 26.73
CA ASN A 31 -11.85 -9.72 27.76
C ASN A 31 -11.69 -9.14 29.19
N ARG A 32 -10.54 -9.41 29.82
CA ARG A 32 -10.17 -8.99 31.19
C ARG A 32 -9.22 -7.79 31.20
N ILE A 33 -8.76 -7.32 30.03
CA ILE A 33 -7.78 -6.25 29.91
C ILE A 33 -8.51 -4.93 29.69
N PRO A 34 -8.45 -3.97 30.64
CA PRO A 34 -9.07 -2.67 30.48
C PRO A 34 -8.15 -1.75 29.68
N LEU A 35 -8.69 -1.15 28.63
CA LEU A 35 -8.04 -0.12 27.82
C LEU A 35 -8.79 1.20 27.97
N PRO A 36 -8.09 2.35 28.08
CA PRO A 36 -8.75 3.65 27.99
C PRO A 36 -9.51 3.77 26.67
N ILE A 37 -10.77 4.20 26.72
CA ILE A 37 -11.59 4.34 25.50
C ILE A 37 -10.95 5.31 24.49
N ASP A 38 -10.27 6.34 24.98
CA ASP A 38 -9.57 7.32 24.14
C ASP A 38 -8.42 6.68 23.35
N LEU A 39 -7.69 5.73 23.96
CA LEU A 39 -6.65 4.97 23.26
C LEU A 39 -7.26 4.09 22.17
N PHE A 40 -8.36 3.40 22.48
CA PHE A 40 -9.07 2.58 21.51
C PHE A 40 -9.56 3.42 20.32
N ASN A 41 -10.22 4.55 20.58
CA ASN A 41 -10.70 5.45 19.54
C ASN A 41 -9.54 5.98 18.70
N ARG A 42 -8.44 6.40 19.35
CA ARG A 42 -7.25 6.88 18.68
C ARG A 42 -6.62 5.86 17.74
N ILE A 43 -6.61 4.57 18.10
CA ILE A 43 -6.12 3.50 17.21
C ILE A 43 -6.96 3.41 15.93
N PHE A 44 -8.28 3.61 16.03
CA PHE A 44 -9.16 3.64 14.87
C PHE A 44 -8.96 4.91 14.04
N ASP A 45 -8.95 6.08 14.70
CA ASP A 45 -8.84 7.38 14.05
C ASP A 45 -7.48 7.54 13.33
N GLU A 46 -6.40 7.02 13.91
CA GLU A 46 -5.05 7.02 13.33
C GLU A 46 -4.76 5.74 12.52
N SER A 47 -5.79 4.95 12.16
CA SER A 47 -5.61 3.64 11.54
C SER A 47 -4.75 3.66 10.28
N ASP A 48 -4.83 4.70 9.45
CA ASP A 48 -4.01 4.84 8.24
C ASP A 48 -2.50 4.82 8.56
N LEU A 49 -2.08 5.47 9.65
CA LEU A 49 -0.67 5.50 10.06
C LEU A 49 -0.22 4.13 10.57
N ILE A 50 -1.04 3.50 11.40
CA ILE A 50 -0.74 2.20 12.01
C ILE A 50 -0.71 1.10 10.94
N ILE A 51 -1.63 1.15 9.99
CA ILE A 51 -1.67 0.21 8.87
C ILE A 51 -0.50 0.44 7.92
N ALA A 52 -0.06 1.69 7.71
CA ALA A 52 1.16 1.95 6.95
C ALA A 52 2.39 1.30 7.61
N ASP A 53 2.53 1.39 8.94
CA ASP A 53 3.59 0.67 9.68
C ASP A 53 3.48 -0.84 9.48
N PHE A 54 2.27 -1.40 9.50
CA PHE A 54 2.04 -2.82 9.20
C PHE A 54 2.53 -3.20 7.82
N VAL A 55 2.22 -2.39 6.80
CA VAL A 55 2.70 -2.61 5.43
C VAL A 55 4.23 -2.60 5.39
N TYR A 56 4.91 -1.70 6.11
CA TYR A 56 6.38 -1.72 6.20
C TYR A 56 6.95 -2.92 6.94
N GLN A 57 6.25 -3.45 7.96
CA GLN A 57 6.67 -4.68 8.64
C GLN A 57 6.53 -5.90 7.73
N VAL A 58 5.44 -5.99 6.97
CA VAL A 58 5.28 -7.04 5.95
C VAL A 58 6.36 -6.91 4.89
N ALA A 59 6.62 -5.69 4.38
CA ALA A 59 7.68 -5.40 3.43
C ALA A 59 9.06 -5.85 3.92
N ALA A 60 9.41 -5.45 5.15
CA ALA A 60 10.67 -5.80 5.80
C ALA A 60 10.84 -7.30 5.93
N SER A 61 9.79 -8.00 6.39
CA SER A 61 9.82 -9.46 6.49
C SER A 61 9.99 -10.12 5.12
N ALA A 62 9.24 -9.73 4.09
CA ALA A 62 9.36 -10.31 2.76
C ALA A 62 10.74 -10.06 2.12
N ALA A 63 11.30 -8.87 2.33
CA ALA A 63 12.63 -8.50 1.82
C ALA A 63 13.73 -9.42 2.37
N VAL A 64 13.82 -9.55 3.69
CA VAL A 64 14.91 -10.32 4.32
C VAL A 64 14.74 -11.83 4.15
N PHE A 65 13.50 -12.34 4.20
CA PHE A 65 13.26 -13.78 4.04
C PHE A 65 13.47 -14.24 2.58
N SER A 66 13.05 -13.46 1.60
CA SER A 66 13.28 -13.79 0.17
C SER A 66 14.75 -13.69 -0.26
N LYS A 67 15.56 -12.93 0.49
CA LYS A 67 17.00 -12.73 0.26
C LYS A 67 17.83 -13.20 1.45
N LYS A 68 17.39 -14.29 2.10
CA LYS A 68 17.95 -14.82 3.35
C LYS A 68 19.48 -14.90 3.34
N GLU A 69 20.06 -15.59 2.37
CA GLU A 69 21.50 -15.81 2.31
C GLU A 69 22.29 -14.49 2.19
N SER A 70 21.82 -13.56 1.35
CA SER A 70 22.41 -12.23 1.21
C SER A 70 22.38 -11.50 2.55
N PHE A 71 21.20 -11.39 3.16
CA PHE A 71 21.03 -10.69 4.43
C PHE A 71 21.90 -11.28 5.57
N GLU A 72 21.85 -12.60 5.75
CA GLU A 72 22.59 -13.29 6.81
C GLU A 72 24.09 -13.17 6.62
N SER A 73 24.58 -13.18 5.37
CA SER A 73 26.01 -12.97 5.06
C SER A 73 26.47 -11.54 5.32
N THR A 74 25.63 -10.54 5.04
CA THR A 74 25.98 -9.12 5.21
C THR A 74 25.95 -8.69 6.67
N PHE A 75 24.91 -9.09 7.42
CA PHE A 75 24.67 -8.60 8.78
C PHE A 75 25.00 -9.61 9.88
N GLY A 76 25.32 -10.87 9.53
CA GLY A 76 25.66 -11.91 10.49
C GLY A 76 24.50 -12.27 11.45
N LEU A 77 23.25 -12.08 11.01
CA LEU A 77 22.05 -12.27 11.82
C LEU A 77 21.02 -13.11 11.07
N GLU A 78 20.57 -14.20 11.68
CA GLU A 78 19.52 -15.05 11.10
C GLU A 78 18.21 -14.29 10.91
N VAL A 79 17.57 -14.47 9.75
CA VAL A 79 16.31 -13.77 9.43
C VAL A 79 15.16 -14.16 10.36
N THR A 80 15.19 -15.37 10.93
CA THR A 80 14.25 -15.88 11.93
C THR A 80 14.28 -15.10 13.24
N ASN A 81 15.40 -14.42 13.52
CA ASN A 81 15.60 -13.59 14.70
C ASN A 81 15.17 -12.13 14.50
N LEU A 82 14.53 -11.79 13.38
CA LEU A 82 14.06 -10.44 13.09
C LEU A 82 12.58 -10.22 13.49
N PRO A 83 12.19 -8.98 13.84
CA PRO A 83 13.05 -7.79 13.97
C PRO A 83 13.91 -7.81 15.25
N THR A 84 14.94 -6.97 15.29
CA THR A 84 15.87 -6.87 16.43
C THR A 84 16.50 -5.48 16.55
N ASP A 85 16.65 -4.99 17.78
CA ASP A 85 17.29 -3.70 18.08
C ASP A 85 18.80 -3.68 17.84
N LYS A 86 19.43 -4.85 17.73
CA LYS A 86 20.84 -4.99 17.34
C LYS A 86 21.16 -4.31 16.00
N LEU A 87 20.15 -4.17 15.14
CA LEU A 87 20.26 -3.52 13.83
C LEU A 87 20.16 -1.99 13.88
N LYS A 88 19.90 -1.37 15.05
CA LYS A 88 19.76 0.09 15.16
C LYS A 88 21.01 0.86 14.73
N ALA A 89 22.20 0.33 15.05
CA ALA A 89 23.47 0.93 14.65
C ALA A 89 23.73 0.78 13.13
N GLU A 90 23.13 -0.23 12.51
CA GLU A 90 23.32 -0.60 11.11
C GLU A 90 22.25 0.00 10.18
N ILE A 91 21.39 0.91 10.67
CA ILE A 91 20.31 1.51 9.85
C ILE A 91 20.82 2.07 8.52
N PRO A 92 21.94 2.82 8.44
CA PRO A 92 22.45 3.31 7.16
C PRO A 92 22.82 2.16 6.21
N ALA A 93 23.49 1.12 6.70
CA ALA A 93 23.86 -0.05 5.90
C ALA A 93 22.62 -0.87 5.46
N LEU A 94 21.61 -0.96 6.32
CA LEU A 94 20.32 -1.58 6.01
C LEU A 94 19.56 -0.82 4.94
N SER A 95 19.51 0.51 5.01
CA SER A 95 18.88 1.33 3.96
C SER A 95 19.55 1.07 2.61
N THR A 96 20.88 1.10 2.55
CA THR A 96 21.61 0.78 1.31
C THR A 96 21.31 -0.64 0.82
N TRP A 97 21.35 -1.63 1.71
CA TRP A 97 21.03 -3.02 1.35
C TRP A 97 19.59 -3.16 0.83
N VAL A 98 18.63 -2.47 1.45
CA VAL A 98 17.23 -2.46 1.02
C VAL A 98 17.09 -1.83 -0.36
N ASP A 99 17.73 -0.70 -0.63
CA ASP A 99 17.64 -0.02 -1.92
C ASP A 99 18.27 -0.87 -3.05
N GLU A 100 19.37 -1.57 -2.77
CA GLU A 100 20.00 -2.51 -3.71
C GLU A 100 19.13 -3.74 -4.02
N HIS A 101 18.41 -4.26 -3.01
CA HIS A 101 17.67 -5.52 -3.13
C HIS A 101 16.19 -5.32 -3.46
N LEU A 102 15.64 -4.12 -3.24
CA LEU A 102 14.25 -3.74 -3.52
C LEU A 102 14.15 -2.54 -4.48
N PRO A 103 14.64 -2.66 -5.73
CA PRO A 103 14.44 -1.61 -6.71
C PRO A 103 12.94 -1.39 -7.00
N GLU A 104 12.55 -0.19 -7.44
CA GLU A 104 11.15 0.26 -7.54
C GLU A 104 10.20 -0.70 -8.29
N ASN A 105 10.73 -1.49 -9.23
CA ASN A 105 9.94 -2.41 -10.06
C ASN A 105 10.02 -3.88 -9.63
N CYS A 106 10.64 -4.19 -8.49
CA CYS A 106 10.77 -5.56 -8.03
C CYS A 106 9.43 -6.13 -7.53
N ARG A 107 9.34 -7.47 -7.51
CA ARG A 107 8.12 -8.18 -7.14
C ARG A 107 7.63 -7.83 -5.74
N ILE A 108 8.55 -7.58 -4.80
CA ILE A 108 8.22 -7.20 -3.42
C ILE A 108 7.65 -5.78 -3.36
N VAL A 109 8.22 -4.82 -4.09
CA VAL A 109 7.68 -3.45 -4.15
C VAL A 109 6.26 -3.44 -4.74
N ARG A 110 6.00 -4.24 -5.79
CA ARG A 110 4.65 -4.42 -6.34
C ARG A 110 3.68 -5.02 -5.31
N MET A 111 4.09 -6.10 -4.65
CA MET A 111 3.32 -6.73 -3.57
C MET A 111 2.97 -5.73 -2.46
N ILE A 112 3.91 -4.87 -2.06
CA ILE A 112 3.68 -3.85 -1.03
C ILE A 112 2.59 -2.86 -1.46
N TYR A 113 2.63 -2.40 -2.72
CA TYR A 113 1.61 -1.50 -3.26
C TYR A 113 0.23 -2.17 -3.38
N GLU A 114 0.19 -3.45 -3.72
CA GLU A 114 -1.04 -4.27 -3.73
C GLU A 114 -1.61 -4.42 -2.32
N ILE A 115 -0.79 -4.72 -1.31
CA ILE A 115 -1.22 -4.79 0.09
C ILE A 115 -1.74 -3.44 0.57
N ALA A 116 -1.02 -2.35 0.26
CA ALA A 116 -1.48 -1.00 0.58
C ALA A 116 -2.83 -0.69 -0.07
N GLU A 117 -3.08 -1.18 -1.29
CA GLU A 117 -4.37 -1.05 -1.97
C GLU A 117 -5.48 -1.82 -1.27
N LEU A 118 -5.25 -3.10 -0.96
CA LEU A 118 -6.20 -3.96 -0.27
C LEU A 118 -6.62 -3.35 1.06
N LEU A 119 -5.66 -2.75 1.77
CA LEU A 119 -5.89 -2.05 3.03
C LEU A 119 -6.31 -0.60 2.84
N GLY A 120 -6.57 -0.14 1.61
CA GLY A 120 -7.16 1.16 1.34
C GLY A 120 -6.28 2.34 1.74
N LEU A 121 -4.95 2.22 1.61
CA LEU A 121 -3.98 3.29 1.79
C LEU A 121 -3.68 3.95 0.43
N SER A 122 -4.43 5.00 0.09
CA SER A 122 -4.32 5.68 -1.22
C SER A 122 -3.04 6.49 -1.39
N GLU A 123 -2.43 6.94 -0.30
CA GLU A 123 -1.21 7.78 -0.32
C GLU A 123 0.04 7.04 0.15
N PHE A 124 0.00 5.70 0.16
CA PHE A 124 1.16 4.91 0.56
C PHE A 124 2.32 5.13 -0.43
N ARG A 125 3.50 5.42 0.11
CA ARG A 125 4.74 5.56 -0.67
C ARG A 125 5.78 4.59 -0.15
N PHE A 126 6.43 3.86 -1.04
CA PHE A 126 7.57 3.02 -0.67
C PHE A 126 8.72 3.87 -0.09
N SER A 127 9.46 3.32 0.88
CA SER A 127 10.61 3.98 1.50
C SER A 127 11.55 2.93 2.09
N GLY A 128 12.77 2.82 1.53
CA GLY A 128 13.81 1.93 2.02
C GLY A 128 14.15 2.19 3.49
N ASP A 129 14.27 3.46 3.88
CA ASP A 129 14.51 3.88 5.26
C ASP A 129 13.45 3.38 6.26
N ARG A 130 12.18 3.36 5.87
CA ARG A 130 11.11 2.85 6.75
C ARG A 130 11.16 1.32 6.87
N ILE A 131 11.60 0.63 5.83
CA ILE A 131 11.86 -0.81 5.88
C ILE A 131 13.05 -1.11 6.80
N ALA A 132 14.16 -0.39 6.64
CA ALA A 132 15.34 -0.52 7.49
C ALA A 132 15.00 -0.29 8.97
N LYS A 133 14.23 0.76 9.27
CA LYS A 133 13.72 1.04 10.63
C LYS A 133 12.81 -0.07 11.17
N SER A 134 12.00 -0.68 10.31
CA SER A 134 11.10 -1.77 10.68
C SER A 134 11.88 -3.02 11.13
N LEU A 135 13.00 -3.31 10.46
CA LEU A 135 13.92 -4.40 10.83
C LEU A 135 14.62 -4.17 12.18
N ALA A 136 14.91 -2.90 12.50
CA ALA A 136 15.60 -2.48 13.72
C ALA A 136 14.69 -2.33 14.96
N HIS A 137 13.43 -2.77 14.86
CA HIS A 137 12.47 -2.71 15.94
C HIS A 137 12.74 -3.79 17.01
N GLN A 138 12.49 -3.46 18.29
CA GLN A 138 12.58 -4.43 19.37
C GLN A 138 11.23 -5.12 19.58
N GLY A 139 11.13 -6.40 19.26
CA GLY A 139 9.85 -7.07 19.43
C GLY A 139 9.86 -8.56 19.19
N LYS A 140 8.64 -9.08 19.06
CA LYS A 140 8.39 -10.48 18.74
C LYS A 140 8.68 -10.71 17.25
N LYS A 141 9.04 -11.95 16.89
CA LYS A 141 9.58 -12.27 15.57
C LYS A 141 8.52 -12.28 14.47
N TYR A 142 8.95 -12.14 13.22
CA TYR A 142 8.05 -12.13 12.06
C TYR A 142 7.23 -13.42 11.87
N ALA A 143 7.64 -14.54 12.46
CA ALA A 143 6.82 -15.75 12.55
C ALA A 143 5.44 -15.50 13.23
N ARG A 144 5.33 -14.45 14.06
CA ARG A 144 4.11 -14.08 14.79
C ARG A 144 3.34 -12.92 14.17
N LEU A 145 3.77 -12.41 13.01
CA LEU A 145 3.08 -11.33 12.31
C LEU A 145 1.75 -11.85 11.77
N PHE A 146 0.63 -11.35 12.29
CA PHE A 146 -0.69 -11.66 11.76
C PHE A 146 -0.86 -11.05 10.37
N MET A 147 -1.35 -11.83 9.41
CA MET A 147 -1.71 -11.35 8.07
C MET A 147 -3.11 -11.85 7.70
N PRO A 148 -4.06 -10.96 7.34
CA PRO A 148 -5.33 -11.37 6.74
C PRO A 148 -5.08 -12.20 5.47
N SER A 149 -5.98 -13.14 5.14
CA SER A 149 -5.78 -14.09 4.03
C SER A 149 -5.36 -13.44 2.71
N PRO A 150 -6.00 -12.34 2.22
CA PRO A 150 -5.56 -11.70 0.97
C PRO A 150 -4.12 -11.18 1.03
N VAL A 151 -3.67 -10.69 2.17
CA VAL A 151 -2.29 -10.24 2.38
C VAL A 151 -1.34 -11.44 2.44
N LYS A 152 -1.73 -12.50 3.15
CA LYS A 152 -0.94 -13.72 3.28
C LYS A 152 -0.72 -14.41 1.93
N ASP A 153 -1.72 -14.42 1.06
CA ASP A 153 -1.63 -14.98 -0.29
C ASP A 153 -0.59 -14.22 -1.14
N LEU A 154 -0.58 -12.89 -1.06
CA LEU A 154 0.42 -12.06 -1.73
C LEU A 154 1.85 -12.35 -1.22
N VAL A 155 2.02 -12.49 0.09
CA VAL A 155 3.32 -12.82 0.70
C VAL A 155 3.79 -14.23 0.32
N ASN A 156 2.90 -15.21 0.36
CA ASN A 156 3.22 -16.60 0.02
C ASN A 156 3.63 -16.78 -1.46
N ASN A 157 3.22 -15.85 -2.33
CA ASN A 157 3.68 -15.83 -3.71
C ASN A 157 5.17 -15.45 -3.86
N ILE A 158 5.80 -14.91 -2.83
CA ILE A 158 7.24 -14.62 -2.80
C ILE A 158 8.00 -15.85 -2.25
N GLN A 159 8.99 -16.31 -3.01
CA GLN A 159 9.82 -17.45 -2.60
C GLN A 159 10.55 -17.17 -1.28
N GLY A 160 10.56 -18.15 -0.36
CA GLY A 160 11.25 -18.08 0.94
C GLY A 160 10.46 -17.37 2.04
N CYS A 161 9.23 -16.92 1.77
CA CYS A 161 8.39 -16.16 2.72
C CYS A 161 7.34 -17.03 3.46
N ASP A 162 7.39 -18.35 3.30
CA ASP A 162 6.44 -19.31 3.87
C ASP A 162 6.46 -19.37 5.42
N THR A 163 7.59 -19.01 6.02
CA THR A 163 7.77 -18.99 7.48
C THR A 163 7.29 -17.71 8.18
N ILE A 164 6.90 -16.69 7.41
CA ILE A 164 6.40 -15.42 7.97
C ILE A 164 4.94 -15.62 8.42
N GLY A 165 4.60 -15.20 9.64
CA GLY A 165 3.21 -15.26 10.14
C GLY A 165 2.64 -16.68 10.25
N GLN A 166 3.44 -17.65 10.69
CA GLN A 166 2.97 -19.02 11.00
C GLN A 166 2.12 -19.05 12.27
N ASP A 167 2.49 -18.29 13.29
CA ASP A 167 1.83 -18.31 14.60
C ASP A 167 0.67 -17.31 14.70
N ASN A 168 0.67 -16.26 13.86
CA ASN A 168 -0.40 -15.25 13.74
C ASN A 168 -0.85 -14.62 15.08
N THR A 169 0.06 -14.39 16.01
CA THR A 169 -0.27 -13.91 17.36
C THR A 169 -0.21 -12.39 17.47
N ASP A 170 0.91 -11.86 17.95
CA ASP A 170 0.95 -10.69 18.82
C ASP A 170 2.15 -9.77 18.55
N MET A 171 2.80 -9.94 17.40
CA MET A 171 3.98 -9.15 17.03
C MET A 171 3.68 -7.66 16.97
N PHE A 172 2.59 -7.30 16.31
CA PHE A 172 2.27 -5.91 16.00
C PHE A 172 1.80 -5.10 17.23
N GLY A 173 1.36 -5.79 18.29
CA GLY A 173 0.99 -5.15 19.56
C GLY A 173 2.11 -4.33 20.18
N ASN A 174 3.36 -4.80 20.07
CA ASN A 174 4.53 -4.06 20.55
C ASN A 174 4.78 -2.78 19.74
N ILE A 175 4.52 -2.79 18.44
CA ILE A 175 4.69 -1.62 17.58
C ILE A 175 3.68 -0.54 17.94
N ILE A 176 2.44 -0.94 18.23
CA ILE A 176 1.40 -0.02 18.70
C ILE A 176 1.73 0.51 20.10
N ALA A 177 2.20 -0.36 21.00
CA ALA A 177 2.65 0.03 22.33
C ALA A 177 3.78 1.08 22.25
N ASP A 178 4.78 0.86 21.40
CA ASP A 178 5.88 1.81 21.17
C ASP A 178 5.38 3.15 20.62
N ARG A 179 4.50 3.11 19.61
CA ARG A 179 3.92 4.31 18.98
C ARG A 179 3.22 5.22 19.98
N TYR A 180 2.50 4.65 20.94
CA TYR A 180 1.77 5.41 21.95
C TYR A 180 2.50 5.53 23.28
N ASN A 181 3.72 4.98 23.40
CA ASN A 181 4.51 4.92 24.62
C ASN A 181 3.75 4.27 25.80
N ILE A 182 3.16 3.08 25.55
CA ILE A 182 2.31 2.36 26.51
C ILE A 182 2.88 0.97 26.79
N TYR A 183 3.65 0.85 27.87
CA TYR A 183 4.25 -0.41 28.30
C TYR A 183 3.58 -0.89 29.59
N ARG A 184 2.46 -1.60 29.45
CA ARG A 184 1.83 -2.34 30.55
C ARG A 184 1.75 -3.83 30.19
N SER A 185 1.96 -4.69 31.18
CA SER A 185 1.85 -6.13 31.00
C SER A 185 0.47 -6.50 30.45
N GLY A 186 0.43 -7.34 29.41
CA GLY A 186 -0.79 -7.77 28.71
C GLY A 186 -1.36 -6.77 27.69
N PHE A 187 -0.93 -5.50 27.69
CA PHE A 187 -1.48 -4.51 26.74
C PHE A 187 -1.07 -4.81 25.29
N SER A 188 0.16 -5.25 25.06
CA SER A 188 0.62 -5.62 23.70
C SER A 188 -0.31 -6.66 23.06
N ASP A 189 -0.68 -7.70 23.80
CA ASP A 189 -1.54 -8.76 23.27
C ASP A 189 -2.96 -8.24 22.98
N ALA A 190 -3.52 -7.41 23.86
CA ALA A 190 -4.81 -6.77 23.63
C ALA A 190 -4.79 -5.82 22.42
N LEU A 191 -3.72 -5.03 22.27
CA LEU A 191 -3.52 -4.13 21.13
C LEU A 191 -3.38 -4.90 19.83
N ALA A 192 -2.64 -6.02 19.82
CA ALA A 192 -2.52 -6.88 18.66
C ALA A 192 -3.88 -7.44 18.23
N ILE A 193 -4.70 -7.92 19.19
CA ILE A 193 -6.03 -8.44 18.89
C ILE A 193 -6.95 -7.37 18.29
N ILE A 194 -6.95 -6.17 18.85
CA ILE A 194 -7.74 -5.04 18.33
C ILE A 194 -7.27 -4.68 16.93
N PHE A 195 -5.96 -4.61 16.71
CA PHE A 195 -5.40 -4.27 15.40
C PHE A 195 -5.66 -5.33 14.33
N ASN A 196 -5.53 -6.61 14.67
CA ASN A 196 -5.85 -7.71 13.74
C ASN A 196 -7.32 -7.64 13.33
N ALA A 197 -8.23 -7.38 14.28
CA ALA A 197 -9.63 -7.16 13.99
C ALA A 197 -9.89 -5.90 13.16
N LEU A 198 -9.12 -4.83 13.36
CA LEU A 198 -9.18 -3.61 12.55
C LEU A 198 -8.77 -3.86 11.10
N LEU A 199 -7.70 -4.63 10.86
CA LEU A 199 -7.28 -5.02 9.51
C LEU A 199 -8.39 -5.76 8.77
N GLU A 200 -9.00 -6.75 9.43
CA GLU A 200 -10.11 -7.52 8.86
C GLU A 200 -11.35 -6.65 8.63
N PHE A 201 -11.71 -5.80 9.60
CA PHE A 201 -12.83 -4.88 9.49
C PHE A 201 -12.66 -3.93 8.30
N ARG A 202 -11.44 -3.41 8.12
CA ARG A 202 -11.12 -2.53 6.99
C ARG A 202 -11.21 -3.25 5.65
N LEU A 203 -10.69 -4.47 5.54
CA LEU A 203 -10.78 -5.28 4.32
C LEU A 203 -12.24 -5.55 3.93
N LEU A 204 -13.09 -5.84 4.91
CA LEU A 204 -14.48 -6.23 4.67
C LEU A 204 -15.40 -5.02 4.40
N PHE A 205 -15.19 -3.90 5.08
CA PHE A 205 -16.21 -2.84 5.15
C PHE A 205 -15.76 -1.45 4.69
N SER A 206 -14.47 -1.23 4.40
CA SER A 206 -14.01 0.12 4.00
C SER A 206 -14.56 0.60 2.65
N GLY A 207 -15.22 -0.27 1.87
CA GLY A 207 -15.72 0.06 0.52
C GLY A 207 -14.63 0.39 -0.49
N LYS A 208 -13.35 0.40 -0.07
CA LYS A 208 -12.18 0.70 -0.90
C LYS A 208 -11.80 -0.47 -1.83
N SER A 209 -12.48 -1.61 -1.71
CA SER A 209 -12.49 -2.73 -2.66
C SER A 209 -13.48 -2.54 -3.82
N GLY A 210 -14.10 -1.37 -3.97
CA GLY A 210 -15.00 -1.06 -5.07
C GLY A 210 -14.30 -1.11 -6.43
N ASN A 211 -14.36 -2.29 -7.07
CA ASN A 211 -14.56 -2.66 -8.49
C ASN A 211 -14.24 -1.67 -9.63
N LEU A 212 -13.40 -0.66 -9.43
CA LEU A 212 -12.74 0.02 -10.51
C LEU A 212 -11.37 -0.63 -10.64
N PRO A 213 -11.07 -1.34 -11.75
CA PRO A 213 -9.71 -1.78 -12.01
C PRO A 213 -8.82 -0.54 -12.04
N ARG A 214 -8.11 -0.30 -10.94
CA ARG A 214 -7.15 0.78 -10.83
C ARG A 214 -5.93 0.36 -11.63
N PHE A 215 -5.72 1.04 -12.75
CA PHE A 215 -4.48 0.90 -13.51
C PHE A 215 -3.42 1.73 -12.80
N ARG A 216 -2.35 1.09 -12.30
CA ARG A 216 -1.17 1.78 -11.79
C ARG A 216 -0.07 1.70 -12.84
N VAL A 217 0.31 2.86 -13.35
CA VAL A 217 1.48 3.02 -14.21
C VAL A 217 2.69 3.21 -13.30
N MET A 218 3.54 2.21 -13.19
CA MET A 218 4.86 2.34 -12.55
C MET A 218 5.90 2.39 -13.66
N ILE A 219 6.36 3.58 -14.01
CA ILE A 219 7.39 3.76 -15.03
C ILE A 219 8.47 4.68 -14.48
N THR A 220 9.72 4.28 -14.69
CA THR A 220 10.89 5.12 -14.47
C THR A 220 10.82 6.25 -15.49
N ALA A 221 10.74 7.51 -15.03
CA ALA A 221 10.68 8.67 -15.91
C ALA A 221 11.85 8.60 -16.91
N PRO A 222 11.59 8.47 -18.23
CA PRO A 222 12.66 8.55 -19.21
C PRO A 222 13.16 10.00 -19.26
N ASP A 223 14.44 10.16 -19.60
CA ASP A 223 15.08 11.48 -19.69
C ASP A 223 14.48 12.36 -20.82
N ASP A 224 13.73 11.76 -21.75
CA ASP A 224 13.11 12.47 -22.88
C ASP A 224 11.73 11.89 -23.19
N ILE A 225 10.69 12.74 -23.11
CA ILE A 225 9.30 12.40 -23.40
C ILE A 225 8.87 13.26 -24.59
N ASP A 226 8.57 12.66 -25.74
CA ASP A 226 8.08 13.39 -26.92
C ASP A 226 6.58 13.68 -26.79
N ILE A 227 6.28 14.88 -26.29
CA ILE A 227 4.92 15.40 -26.11
C ILE A 227 4.71 16.54 -27.10
N ARG A 228 3.72 16.36 -27.98
CA ARG A 228 3.33 17.35 -28.98
C ARG A 228 2.00 17.96 -28.61
N PHE A 229 1.85 19.25 -28.85
CA PHE A 229 0.59 19.96 -28.62
C PHE A 229 -0.06 20.29 -29.96
N GLY A 230 -1.31 19.90 -30.15
CA GLY A 230 -2.00 20.06 -31.43
C GLY A 230 -3.47 19.70 -31.36
N LYS A 231 -4.08 19.41 -32.51
CA LYS A 231 -5.41 18.81 -32.59
C LYS A 231 -5.27 17.30 -32.78
N THR A 232 -6.05 16.53 -32.03
CA THR A 232 -6.16 15.08 -32.20
C THR A 232 -7.24 14.74 -33.24
N ALA A 233 -7.09 13.65 -33.97
CA ALA A 233 -7.99 13.29 -35.07
C ALA A 233 -9.43 12.99 -34.63
N ASP A 234 -9.60 12.36 -33.47
CA ASP A 234 -10.91 11.98 -32.92
C ASP A 234 -11.44 12.96 -31.84
N GLY A 235 -10.75 14.09 -31.64
CA GLY A 235 -11.11 15.10 -30.63
C GLY A 235 -10.84 14.70 -29.18
N SER A 236 -10.20 13.54 -28.93
CA SER A 236 -9.81 13.10 -27.59
C SER A 236 -8.83 14.05 -26.90
N LEU A 237 -8.59 13.87 -25.60
CA LEU A 237 -7.60 14.67 -24.86
C LEU A 237 -6.17 14.37 -25.31
N TRP A 238 -5.89 13.11 -25.64
CA TRP A 238 -4.62 12.69 -26.24
C TRP A 238 -4.83 11.68 -27.37
N GLU A 239 -3.80 11.54 -28.19
CA GLU A 239 -3.72 10.56 -29.26
C GLU A 239 -2.27 10.07 -29.39
N PRO A 240 -2.02 8.74 -29.40
CA PRO A 240 -0.70 8.22 -29.68
C PRO A 240 -0.32 8.45 -31.14
N GLY A 241 0.90 8.94 -31.35
CA GLY A 241 1.47 9.20 -32.66
C GLY A 241 2.14 7.98 -33.29
N TYR A 242 2.16 7.94 -34.62
CA TYR A 242 2.84 6.92 -35.42
C TYR A 242 4.03 7.55 -36.14
N GLY A 243 5.24 7.35 -35.60
CA GLY A 243 6.52 7.77 -36.17
C GLY A 243 7.61 6.77 -35.83
N ASP A 244 8.87 7.11 -36.12
CA ASP A 244 10.03 6.25 -35.79
C ASP A 244 10.18 6.09 -34.26
N ASP A 245 9.83 7.12 -33.50
CA ASP A 245 9.76 7.12 -32.03
C ASP A 245 8.32 7.31 -31.53
N HIS A 246 8.02 6.77 -30.34
CA HIS A 246 6.73 6.97 -29.69
C HIS A 246 6.58 8.41 -29.21
N PHE A 247 5.51 9.06 -29.65
CA PHE A 247 5.09 10.36 -29.15
C PHE A 247 3.60 10.37 -28.86
N ILE A 248 3.14 11.34 -28.07
CA ILE A 248 1.72 11.64 -27.94
C ILE A 248 1.40 13.05 -28.42
N THR A 249 0.19 13.23 -28.96
CA THR A 249 -0.38 14.55 -29.22
C THR A 249 -1.41 14.86 -28.15
N ILE A 250 -1.25 15.97 -27.44
CA ILE A 250 -2.23 16.49 -26.48
C ILE A 250 -3.09 17.54 -27.18
N ASN A 251 -4.41 17.37 -27.07
CA ASN A 251 -5.38 18.24 -27.70
C ASN A 251 -5.51 19.58 -26.98
N THR A 252 -4.98 20.63 -27.59
CA THR A 252 -5.03 21.99 -27.02
C THR A 252 -6.43 22.60 -27.04
N GLU A 253 -7.36 22.06 -27.83
CA GLU A 253 -8.74 22.52 -27.89
C GLU A 253 -9.65 21.86 -26.84
N HIS A 254 -9.17 20.82 -26.18
CA HIS A 254 -9.91 20.10 -25.15
C HIS A 254 -10.10 20.98 -23.90
N PRO A 255 -11.32 21.03 -23.29
CA PRO A 255 -11.62 21.93 -22.16
C PRO A 255 -10.66 21.81 -20.98
N VAL A 256 -10.19 20.59 -20.70
CA VAL A 256 -9.15 20.30 -19.68
C VAL A 256 -7.87 21.10 -19.91
N MET A 257 -7.44 21.26 -21.17
CA MET A 257 -6.21 21.99 -21.51
C MET A 257 -6.43 23.50 -21.60
N LYS A 258 -7.64 23.94 -21.97
CA LYS A 258 -8.00 25.37 -22.01
C LYS A 258 -7.92 26.04 -20.64
N ASN A 259 -8.21 25.29 -19.57
CA ASN A 259 -8.36 25.81 -18.22
C ASN A 259 -7.17 25.53 -17.28
N GLN A 260 -6.08 24.92 -17.76
CA GLN A 260 -4.91 24.59 -16.94
C GLN A 260 -3.75 25.57 -17.11
N ALA A 261 -3.09 25.92 -16.00
CA ALA A 261 -1.78 26.56 -16.03
C ALA A 261 -0.75 25.58 -16.65
N LYS A 262 0.16 26.08 -17.48
CA LYS A 262 1.16 25.26 -18.22
C LYS A 262 1.91 24.26 -17.33
N ASP A 263 2.16 24.60 -16.07
CA ASP A 263 2.94 23.80 -15.12
C ASP A 263 2.18 22.57 -14.57
N GLN A 264 0.83 22.59 -14.56
CA GLN A 264 0.01 21.40 -14.26
C GLN A 264 -0.11 20.45 -15.46
N GLY A 265 0.23 20.94 -16.66
CA GLY A 265 0.25 20.16 -17.88
C GLY A 265 1.34 19.09 -17.89
N CYS A 266 2.47 19.27 -17.21
CA CYS A 266 3.60 18.33 -17.28
C CYS A 266 3.24 16.95 -16.70
N ALA A 267 2.73 16.88 -15.46
CA ALA A 267 2.37 15.60 -14.84
C ALA A 267 1.23 14.87 -15.58
N LEU A 268 0.25 15.63 -16.10
CA LEU A 268 -0.81 15.08 -16.93
C LEU A 268 -0.22 14.55 -18.25
N ALA A 269 0.64 15.32 -18.89
CA ALA A 269 1.25 14.97 -20.16
C ALA A 269 2.13 13.70 -20.04
N GLU A 270 2.90 13.58 -18.97
CA GLU A 270 3.67 12.36 -18.65
C GLU A 270 2.77 11.14 -18.51
N LEU A 271 1.69 11.25 -17.73
CA LEU A 271 0.72 10.16 -17.57
C LEU A 271 0.13 9.75 -18.92
N LEU A 272 -0.31 10.73 -19.71
CA LEU A 272 -0.91 10.48 -21.03
C LEU A 272 0.10 9.87 -22.01
N PHE A 273 1.37 10.24 -21.92
CA PHE A 273 2.44 9.64 -22.73
C PHE A 273 2.54 8.15 -22.46
N PHE A 274 2.61 7.76 -21.19
CA PHE A 274 2.71 6.36 -20.82
C PHE A 274 1.43 5.57 -21.13
N MET A 275 0.26 6.18 -21.03
CA MET A 275 -0.98 5.56 -21.50
C MET A 275 -0.94 5.32 -23.02
N GLY A 276 -0.44 6.29 -23.80
CA GLY A 276 -0.24 6.14 -25.23
C GLY A 276 0.80 5.07 -25.58
N GLN A 277 1.89 4.98 -24.82
CA GLN A 277 2.93 3.96 -25.01
C GLN A 277 2.38 2.56 -24.74
N TYR A 278 1.58 2.44 -23.68
CA TYR A 278 0.90 1.21 -23.34
C TYR A 278 -0.10 0.81 -24.44
N GLU A 279 -0.88 1.75 -24.96
CA GLU A 279 -1.79 1.55 -26.11
C GLU A 279 -1.03 1.04 -27.34
N ASN A 280 0.11 1.66 -27.67
CA ASN A 280 0.96 1.27 -28.80
C ASN A 280 1.62 -0.11 -28.63
N SER A 281 1.95 -0.52 -27.40
CA SER A 281 2.58 -1.81 -27.15
C SER A 281 1.59 -2.99 -27.12
N GLN A 282 0.29 -2.75 -27.32
CA GLN A 282 -0.71 -3.82 -27.40
C GLN A 282 -0.66 -4.54 -28.74
N PHE A 283 -0.19 -5.80 -28.73
CA PHE A 283 -0.19 -6.69 -29.90
C PHE A 283 -1.53 -7.39 -30.18
N SER A 284 -2.45 -7.39 -29.21
CA SER A 284 -3.80 -7.96 -29.37
C SER A 284 -4.77 -6.89 -29.85
N ASP A 285 -5.42 -7.10 -30.99
CA ASP A 285 -6.45 -6.19 -31.52
C ASP A 285 -7.59 -5.95 -30.52
N GLN A 286 -7.93 -6.97 -29.73
CA GLN A 286 -8.96 -6.86 -28.70
C GLN A 286 -8.52 -5.92 -27.57
N ASN A 287 -7.28 -6.06 -27.10
CA ASN A 287 -6.73 -5.21 -26.05
C ASN A 287 -6.50 -3.79 -26.57
N LYS A 288 -6.01 -3.65 -27.80
CA LYS A 288 -5.82 -2.35 -28.44
C LYS A 288 -7.14 -1.58 -28.51
N LYS A 289 -8.21 -2.21 -29.03
CA LYS A 289 -9.55 -1.60 -29.06
C LYS A 289 -10.09 -1.27 -27.67
N PHE A 290 -9.82 -2.11 -26.66
CA PHE A 290 -10.23 -1.83 -25.29
C PHE A 290 -9.57 -0.55 -24.75
N ILE A 291 -8.26 -0.38 -24.97
CA ILE A 291 -7.50 0.79 -24.53
C ILE A 291 -7.89 2.04 -25.33
N GLU A 292 -8.09 1.93 -26.65
CA GLU A 292 -8.61 3.00 -27.51
C GLU A 292 -10.00 3.48 -27.01
N ASN A 293 -10.91 2.55 -26.71
CA ASN A 293 -12.23 2.88 -26.16
C ASN A 293 -12.14 3.56 -24.79
N MET A 294 -11.20 3.12 -23.94
CA MET A 294 -10.95 3.76 -22.66
C MET A 294 -10.50 5.21 -22.85
N ARG A 295 -9.54 5.47 -23.75
CA ARG A 295 -9.06 6.82 -24.10
C ARG A 295 -10.19 7.73 -24.56
N GLN A 296 -11.02 7.26 -25.48
CA GLN A 296 -12.17 8.02 -25.99
C GLN A 296 -13.21 8.29 -24.91
N THR A 297 -13.50 7.29 -24.07
CA THR A 297 -14.49 7.41 -22.98
C THR A 297 -14.03 8.40 -21.92
N ILE A 298 -12.77 8.32 -21.49
CA ILE A 298 -12.18 9.27 -20.56
C ILE A 298 -12.24 10.69 -21.13
N SER A 299 -11.78 10.86 -22.37
CA SER A 299 -11.77 12.17 -23.04
C SER A 299 -13.18 12.76 -23.14
N ARG A 300 -14.17 11.97 -23.55
CA ARG A 300 -15.57 12.41 -23.64
C ARG A 300 -16.15 12.79 -22.28
N ASN A 301 -15.90 12.01 -21.23
CA ASN A 301 -16.37 12.34 -19.89
C ASN A 301 -15.74 13.62 -19.35
N LEU A 302 -14.45 13.84 -19.65
CA LEU A 302 -13.76 15.07 -19.30
C LEU A 302 -14.30 16.27 -20.10
N TRP A 303 -14.64 16.10 -21.37
CA TRP A 303 -15.39 17.11 -22.13
C TRP A 303 -16.69 17.49 -21.40
N ILE A 304 -17.56 16.52 -21.12
CA ILE A 304 -18.87 16.77 -20.46
C ILE A 304 -18.70 17.47 -19.09
N LYS A 305 -17.63 17.16 -18.36
CA LYS A 305 -17.40 17.72 -17.03
C LYS A 305 -16.88 19.16 -17.05
N TYR A 306 -16.15 19.56 -18.09
CA TYR A 306 -15.38 20.81 -18.11
C TYR A 306 -15.78 21.78 -19.23
N ASP A 307 -16.69 21.39 -20.12
CA ASP A 307 -17.40 22.26 -21.08
C ASP A 307 -18.61 22.93 -20.41
#